data_AF-A0AAV8Y8N8-F1
#
_entry.id   AF-A0AAV8Y8N8-F1
#
_cell.length_a   1.000
_cell.length_b   1.000
_cell.length_c   1.000
_cell.angle_alpha   90.00
_cell.angle_beta   90.00
_cell.angle_gamma   90.00
#
_symmetry.space_group_name_H-M   'P 1'
#
loop_
_entity.id
_entity.type
_entity.pdbx_description
1 polymer ?
#
loop_
_entity_poly.entity_id
_entity_poly.type
_entity_poly.pdbx_seq_one_letter_code
_entity_poly.pdbx_strand_id
1 'polypeptide(L)'
;MQHSLEQRMAIKYCVKLEKSAAETIPMLKKAFGVDFLSDRQILRWHKAFAEGREHITKTIVHEIVSESLGMRKVCANSCQKC
;
A
#
# COMPACT_ATOMS: atom_id res chain seq x y z
N MET A 1 -5.17 15.34 2.18
CA MET A 1 -4.18 14.64 1.33
C MET A 1 -3.83 13.22 1.82
N GLN A 2 -3.96 12.91 3.11
CA GLN A 2 -3.61 11.62 3.74
C GLN A 2 -4.44 10.41 3.26
N HIS A 3 -5.74 10.58 3.00
CA HIS A 3 -6.64 9.50 2.54
C HIS A 3 -6.19 8.83 1.23
N SER A 4 -5.50 9.57 0.36
CA SER A 4 -5.05 9.04 -0.94
C SER A 4 -3.90 8.03 -0.83
N LEU A 5 -3.14 8.06 0.27
CA LEU A 5 -2.00 7.17 0.50
C LEU A 5 -2.42 5.87 1.16
N GLU A 6 -3.26 5.95 2.20
CA GLU A 6 -3.80 4.79 2.91
C GLU A 6 -4.52 3.83 1.96
N GLN A 7 -5.35 4.39 1.06
CA GLN A 7 -6.05 3.59 0.05
C GLN A 7 -5.12 2.95 -0.98
N ARG A 8 -4.03 3.63 -1.36
CA ARG A 8 -3.01 3.03 -2.25
C ARG A 8 -2.27 1.88 -1.56
N MET A 9 -2.01 1.99 -0.26
CA MET A 9 -1.43 0.89 0.51
C MET A 9 -2.39 -0.29 0.63
N ALA A 10 -3.68 -0.03 0.84
CA ALA A 10 -4.71 -1.07 0.81
C ALA A 10 -4.77 -1.78 -0.55
N ILE A 11 -4.71 -1.04 -1.68
CA ILE A 11 -4.62 -1.63 -3.03
C ILE A 11 -3.38 -2.53 -3.14
N LYS A 12 -2.21 -2.04 -2.71
CA LYS A 12 -0.96 -2.82 -2.75
C LYS A 12 -1.05 -4.10 -1.91
N TYR A 13 -1.69 -4.02 -0.76
CA TYR A 13 -1.96 -5.19 0.08
C TYR A 13 -2.86 -6.21 -0.63
N CYS A 14 -3.93 -5.77 -1.28
CA CYS A 14 -4.79 -6.65 -2.10
C CYS A 14 -4.00 -7.33 -3.23
N VAL A 15 -3.12 -6.60 -3.93
CA VAL A 15 -2.24 -7.19 -4.97
C VAL A 15 -1.31 -8.25 -4.37
N LYS A 16 -0.72 -8.01 -3.19
CA LYS A 16 0.10 -9.01 -2.49
C LYS A 16 -0.67 -10.26 -2.04
N LEU A 17 -1.97 -10.12 -1.81
CA LEU A 17 -2.89 -11.23 -1.54
C LEU A 17 -3.41 -11.90 -2.83
N GLU A 18 -2.82 -11.57 -3.99
CA GLU A 18 -3.20 -12.09 -5.31
C GLU A 18 -4.68 -11.80 -5.67
N LYS A 19 -5.25 -10.75 -5.09
CA LYS A 19 -6.61 -10.31 -5.40
C LYS A 19 -6.66 -9.60 -6.74
N SER A 20 -7.68 -9.93 -7.53
CA SER A 20 -7.95 -9.24 -8.78
C SER A 20 -8.43 -7.80 -8.54
N ALA A 21 -8.34 -6.95 -9.57
CA ALA A 21 -8.88 -5.59 -9.48
C ALA A 21 -10.40 -5.60 -9.21
N ALA A 22 -11.11 -6.58 -9.78
CA ALA A 22 -12.56 -6.77 -9.59
C ALA A 22 -12.94 -7.11 -8.14
N GLU A 23 -12.08 -7.82 -7.41
CA GLU A 23 -12.25 -8.06 -5.97
C GLU A 23 -11.80 -6.85 -5.13
N THR A 24 -10.76 -6.14 -5.58
CA THR A 24 -10.16 -5.03 -4.82
C THR A 24 -11.10 -3.83 -4.70
N ILE A 25 -11.84 -3.49 -5.77
CA ILE A 25 -12.79 -2.36 -5.78
C ILE A 25 -13.87 -2.49 -4.69
N PRO A 26 -14.65 -3.60 -4.60
CA PRO A 26 -15.66 -3.74 -3.57
C PRO A 26 -15.06 -3.82 -2.16
N MET A 27 -13.84 -4.37 -2.00
CA MET A 27 -13.14 -4.36 -0.72
C MET A 27 -12.81 -2.95 -0.25
N LEU A 28 -12.33 -2.09 -1.15
CA LEU A 28 -12.04 -0.69 -0.83
C LEU A 28 -13.31 0.11 -0.55
N LYS A 29 -14.36 -0.09 -1.34
CA LYS A 29 -15.65 0.53 -1.09
C LYS A 29 -16.22 0.14 0.28
N LYS A 30 -16.03 -1.12 0.70
CA LYS A 30 -16.43 -1.57 2.05
C LYS A 30 -15.57 -0.94 3.15
N ALA A 31 -14.27 -0.78 2.94
CA ALA A 31 -13.36 -0.24 3.95
C ALA A 31 -13.46 1.28 4.12
N PHE A 32 -13.62 2.03 3.03
CA PHE A 32 -13.55 3.49 3.01
C PHE A 32 -14.90 4.18 2.73
N GLY A 33 -15.97 3.41 2.49
CA GLY A 33 -17.32 3.91 2.33
C GLY A 33 -17.48 4.77 1.07
N VAL A 34 -17.91 6.03 1.25
CA VAL A 34 -18.09 7.00 0.15
C VAL A 34 -16.79 7.72 -0.23
N ASP A 35 -15.80 7.68 0.65
CA ASP A 35 -14.61 8.53 0.57
C ASP A 35 -13.42 7.72 0.03
N PHE A 36 -13.62 7.03 -1.10
CA PHE A 36 -12.64 6.13 -1.71
C PHE A 36 -12.24 6.59 -3.12
N LEU A 37 -11.04 6.20 -3.54
CA LEU A 37 -10.54 6.43 -4.90
C LEU A 37 -11.54 5.91 -5.92
N SER A 38 -11.75 6.66 -7.00
CA SER A 38 -12.58 6.20 -8.12
C SER A 38 -12.08 4.85 -8.67
N ASP A 39 -12.99 4.02 -9.18
CA ASP A 39 -12.66 2.71 -9.76
C ASP A 39 -11.52 2.79 -10.79
N ARG A 40 -11.51 3.85 -11.61
CA ARG A 40 -10.44 4.10 -12.59
C ARG A 40 -9.07 4.33 -11.94
N GLN A 41 -9.03 5.06 -10.81
CA GLN A 41 -7.80 5.25 -10.04
C GLN A 41 -7.37 3.93 -9.38
N ILE A 42 -8.31 3.17 -8.81
CA ILE A 42 -8.02 1.86 -8.21
C ILE A 42 -7.40 0.92 -9.25
N LEU A 43 -8.02 0.77 -10.42
CA LEU A 43 -7.51 -0.04 -11.52
C LEU A 43 -6.11 0.38 -11.97
N ARG A 44 -5.86 1.69 -12.10
CA ARG A 44 -4.54 2.22 -12.46
C ARG A 44 -3.48 1.82 -11.44
N TRP A 45 -3.77 1.99 -10.14
CA TRP A 45 -2.84 1.65 -9.07
C TRP A 45 -2.66 0.14 -8.94
N HIS A 46 -3.73 -0.64 -9.01
CA HIS A 46 -3.70 -2.10 -8.95
C HIS A 46 -2.80 -2.67 -10.05
N LYS A 47 -2.97 -2.21 -11.29
CA LYS A 47 -2.09 -2.58 -12.41
C LYS A 47 -0.64 -2.17 -12.17
N ALA A 48 -0.39 -0.94 -11.74
CA ALA A 48 0.96 -0.46 -11.47
C ALA A 48 1.68 -1.29 -10.39
N PHE A 49 0.94 -1.69 -9.35
CA PHE A 49 1.44 -2.57 -8.28
C PHE A 49 1.67 -4.00 -8.77
N ALA A 50 0.75 -4.57 -9.55
CA ALA A 50 0.90 -5.90 -10.13
C ALA A 50 2.10 -6.00 -11.09
N GLU A 51 2.41 -4.93 -11.81
CA GLU A 51 3.57 -4.85 -12.72
C GLU A 51 4.89 -4.49 -11.99
N GLY A 52 4.86 -4.30 -10.66
CA GLY A 52 6.03 -3.90 -9.88
C GLY A 52 6.57 -2.50 -10.20
N ARG A 53 5.80 -1.68 -10.92
CA ARG A 53 6.16 -0.31 -11.32
C ARG A 53 5.81 0.70 -10.23
N GLU A 54 6.23 0.40 -9.00
CA GLU A 54 5.93 1.24 -7.86
C GLU A 54 7.04 2.26 -7.61
N HIS A 55 6.72 3.55 -7.70
CA HIS A 55 7.55 4.61 -7.13
C HIS A 55 6.84 5.18 -5.90
N ILE A 56 6.60 4.34 -4.89
CA ILE A 56 6.32 4.83 -3.55
C ILE A 56 7.68 5.23 -2.99
N THR A 57 7.96 6.53 -2.96
CA THR A 57 9.21 7.08 -2.43
C THR A 57 9.46 6.50 -1.04
N LYS A 58 10.67 5.96 -0.80
CA LYS A 58 11.09 5.33 0.47
C LYS A 58 10.76 6.18 1.70
N THR A 59 10.72 7.50 1.54
CA THR A 59 10.35 8.50 2.53
C THR A 59 8.96 8.25 3.14
N ILE A 60 7.98 7.84 2.33
CA ILE A 60 6.58 7.69 2.76
C ILE A 60 6.36 6.37 3.51
N VAL A 61 7.04 5.30 3.09
CA VAL A 61 7.00 4.02 3.82
C VAL A 61 7.68 4.17 5.18
N HIS A 62 8.78 4.92 5.25
CA HIS A 62 9.46 5.21 6.49
C HIS A 62 8.56 5.96 7.49
N GLU A 63 7.78 6.93 7.01
CA GLU A 63 6.82 7.70 7.81
C GLU A 63 5.70 6.80 8.36
N ILE A 64 5.07 5.96 7.52
CA ILE A 64 4.01 5.04 7.96
C ILE A 64 4.52 3.99 8.96
N VAL A 65 5.66 3.36 8.67
CA VAL A 65 6.22 2.30 9.51
C VAL A 65 6.65 2.87 10.86
N SER A 66 7.22 4.08 10.89
CA SER A 66 7.74 4.68 12.12
C SER A 66 6.65 5.39 12.94
N GLU A 67 5.74 6.12 12.29
CA GLU A 67 4.78 7.02 12.97
C GLU A 67 3.39 6.40 13.11
N SER A 68 2.84 5.77 12.07
CA SER A 68 1.48 5.22 12.11
C SER A 68 1.40 3.83 12.72
N LEU A 69 2.43 3.01 12.53
CA LEU A 69 2.49 1.63 13.03
C LEU A 69 3.39 1.46 14.27
N GLY A 70 4.07 2.54 14.71
CA GLY A 70 4.92 2.54 15.89
C GLY A 70 6.10 1.56 15.85
N MET A 71 6.53 1.15 14.66
CA MET A 71 7.59 0.14 14.53
C MET A 71 8.96 0.80 14.67
N ARG A 72 9.74 0.36 15.66
CA ARG A 72 11.14 0.78 15.78
C ARG A 72 11.96 0.16 14.65
N LYS A 73 12.82 0.95 13.99
CA LYS A 73 13.82 0.44 13.06
C LYS A 73 14.68 -0.61 13.75
N VAL A 74 14.47 -1.88 13.41
CA VAL A 74 15.45 -2.93 13.69
C VAL A 74 16.40 -2.93 12.52
N CYS A 75 17.57 -2.32 12.71
CA CYS A 75 18.65 -2.43 11.74
C CYS A 75 18.95 -3.93 11.57
N ALA A 76 18.91 -4.45 10.35
CA ALA A 76 19.40 -5.79 10.04
C ALA A 76 20.95 -5.82 10.13
N ASN A 77 21.51 -5.48 11.29
CA ASN A 77 22.95 -5.56 11.57
C ASN A 77 23.27 -6.86 12.31
N SER A 78 22.70 -7.98 11.87
CA SER A 78 23.05 -9.31 12.39
C SER A 78 23.64 -10.24 11.33
N CYS A 79 24.20 -9.70 10.23
CA CYS A 79 24.99 -10.48 9.29
C CYS A 79 26.30 -9.76 8.95
N GLN A 80 27.17 -9.61 9.96
CA GLN A 80 28.58 -9.22 9.75
C GLN A 80 29.55 -9.91 10.71
N LYS A 81 29.15 -11.06 11.27
CA LYS A 81 30.05 -11.96 12.00
C LYS A 81 29.78 -13.41 11.60
N CYS A 82 30.20 -13.75 10.40
CA CYS A 82 30.77 -15.06 10.04
C CYS A 82 31.96 -14.78 9.13
#